data_AF-A0A0W0R5P8-F1
#
_entry.id   AF-A0A0W0R5P8-F1
#
_cell.length_a   1.000
_cell.length_b   1.000
_cell.length_c   1.000
_cell.angle_alpha   90.00
_cell.angle_beta   90.00
_cell.angle_gamma   90.00
#
_symmetry.space_group_name_H-M   'P 1'
#
loop_
_entity.id
_entity.type
_entity.pdbx_description
1 polymer ?
#
loop_
_entity_poly.entity_id
_entity_poly.type
_entity_poly.pdbx_seq_one_letter_code
_entity_poly.pdbx_strand_id
1 'polypeptide(L)'
;MSSSSTSIEANEKRIDTLFTRFAAIYGQLWLTAYQNQKVLEFAKKEWSESLLGFDNSILKEALVRTKKDCMFPPALPLFVDYCQSIKSRRTPNIFLSVPHTPAKPEVVKYNIDKMKESLTKGTKEKKTC
;
A
#
# COMPACT_ATOMS: atom_id res chain seq x y z
N MET A 1 13.52 -31.57 -0.06
CA MET A 1 14.20 -30.25 -0.11
C MET A 1 14.06 -29.56 -1.49
N SER A 2 13.01 -29.83 -2.29
CA SER A 2 12.86 -29.30 -3.67
C SER A 2 12.01 -28.03 -3.81
N SER A 3 11.23 -27.67 -2.79
CA SER A 3 10.28 -26.55 -2.90
C SER A 3 10.93 -25.18 -2.73
N SER A 4 12.10 -25.12 -2.10
CA SER A 4 12.85 -23.87 -1.89
C SER A 4 13.65 -23.44 -3.13
N SER A 5 14.20 -24.38 -3.90
CA SER A 5 14.94 -24.04 -5.13
C SER A 5 14.02 -23.49 -6.22
N THR A 6 12.85 -24.09 -6.39
CA THR A 6 11.86 -23.68 -7.39
C THR A 6 11.26 -22.29 -7.13
N SER A 7 11.07 -21.91 -5.86
CA SER A 7 10.57 -20.57 -5.51
C SER A 7 11.62 -19.47 -5.71
N ILE A 8 12.89 -19.77 -5.44
CA ILE A 8 14.01 -18.85 -5.69
C ILE A 8 14.15 -18.57 -7.18
N GLU A 9 14.21 -19.61 -8.02
CA GLU A 9 14.30 -19.44 -9.48
C GLU A 9 13.11 -18.64 -10.04
N ALA A 10 11.90 -18.87 -9.52
CA ALA A 10 10.73 -18.12 -9.93
C ALA A 10 10.84 -16.63 -9.55
N ASN A 11 11.40 -16.32 -8.37
CA ASN A 11 11.63 -14.95 -7.95
C ASN A 11 12.71 -14.27 -8.78
N GLU A 12 13.82 -14.95 -9.06
CA GLU A 12 14.89 -14.44 -9.93
C GLU A 12 14.38 -14.08 -11.33
N LYS A 13 13.65 -15.01 -11.98
CA LYS A 13 13.04 -14.77 -13.31
C LYS A 13 12.10 -13.57 -13.31
N ARG A 14 11.39 -13.36 -12.21
CA ARG A 14 10.47 -12.23 -12.04
C ARG A 14 11.23 -10.91 -11.91
N ILE A 15 12.35 -10.88 -11.20
CA ILE A 15 13.21 -9.70 -11.11
C ILE A 15 13.89 -9.41 -12.44
N ASP A 16 14.36 -10.43 -13.15
CA ASP A 16 14.90 -10.28 -14.51
C ASP A 16 13.89 -9.64 -15.44
N THR A 17 12.66 -10.15 -15.44
CA THR A 17 11.56 -9.58 -16.23
C THR A 17 11.31 -8.13 -15.85
N LEU A 18 11.34 -7.78 -14.56
CA LEU A 18 11.15 -6.40 -14.10
C LEU A 18 12.26 -5.48 -14.62
N PHE A 19 13.53 -5.90 -14.54
CA PHE A 19 14.68 -5.15 -15.07
C PHE A 19 14.59 -4.97 -16.59
N THR A 20 14.19 -6.01 -17.33
CA THR A 20 13.96 -5.90 -18.79
C THR A 20 12.86 -4.90 -19.11
N ARG A 21 11.77 -4.89 -18.33
CA ARG A 21 10.69 -3.91 -18.52
C ARG A 21 11.15 -2.49 -18.21
N PHE A 22 11.96 -2.27 -17.19
CA PHE A 22 12.54 -0.96 -16.92
C PHE A 22 13.51 -0.50 -18.00
N ALA A 23 14.33 -1.41 -18.53
CA ALA A 23 15.17 -1.12 -19.70
C ALA A 23 14.33 -0.69 -20.92
N ALA A 24 13.18 -1.34 -21.15
CA ALA A 24 12.28 -0.96 -22.24
C ALA A 24 11.57 0.39 -22.02
N ILE A 25 11.32 0.78 -20.76
CA ILE A 25 10.63 2.04 -20.42
C ILE A 25 11.59 3.23 -20.45
N TYR A 26 12.78 3.08 -19.86
CA TYR A 26 13.72 4.18 -19.65
C TYR A 26 14.93 4.14 -20.59
N GLY A 27 15.05 3.09 -21.40
CA GLY A 27 16.11 2.95 -22.40
C GLY A 27 17.49 3.11 -21.80
N GLN A 28 18.26 4.02 -22.40
CA GLN A 28 19.66 4.21 -22.08
C GLN A 28 19.92 4.60 -20.62
N LEU A 29 19.00 5.32 -19.96
CA LEU A 29 19.16 5.70 -18.56
C LEU A 29 19.22 4.50 -17.62
N TRP A 30 18.46 3.44 -17.92
CA TRP A 30 18.52 2.20 -17.14
C TRP A 30 19.75 1.37 -17.49
N LEU A 31 20.06 1.27 -18.78
CA LEU A 31 21.18 0.46 -19.26
C LEU A 31 22.52 0.99 -18.76
N THR A 32 22.71 2.31 -18.71
CA THR A 32 23.95 2.90 -18.19
C THR A 32 24.06 2.75 -16.68
N ALA A 33 22.96 2.84 -15.92
CA ALA A 33 22.95 2.64 -14.48
C ALA A 33 23.41 1.23 -14.07
N TYR A 34 23.19 0.22 -14.93
CA TYR A 34 23.54 -1.17 -14.68
C TYR A 34 24.48 -1.77 -15.73
N GLN A 35 25.32 -0.95 -16.36
CA GLN A 35 26.26 -1.41 -17.38
C GLN A 35 27.33 -2.36 -16.80
N ASN A 36 27.66 -2.21 -15.52
CA ASN A 36 28.59 -3.10 -14.82
C ASN A 36 27.86 -4.35 -14.33
N GLN A 37 28.30 -5.52 -14.82
CA GLN A 37 27.70 -6.81 -14.49
C GLN A 37 27.63 -7.10 -12.98
N LYS A 38 28.69 -6.76 -12.22
CA LYS A 38 28.68 -6.94 -10.75
C LYS A 38 27.62 -6.06 -10.09
N VAL A 39 27.51 -4.81 -10.52
CA VAL A 39 26.49 -3.87 -10.01
C VAL A 39 25.09 -4.37 -10.35
N LEU A 40 24.88 -4.89 -11.56
CA LEU A 40 23.61 -5.49 -11.98
C LEU A 40 23.23 -6.69 -11.10
N GLU A 41 24.17 -7.60 -10.84
CA GLU A 41 23.95 -8.78 -9.99
C GLU A 41 23.58 -8.39 -8.56
N PHE A 42 24.34 -7.47 -7.94
CA PHE A 42 24.02 -6.96 -6.62
C PHE A 42 22.66 -6.24 -6.58
N ALA A 43 22.36 -5.41 -7.58
CA ALA A 43 21.09 -4.72 -7.66
C ALA A 43 19.92 -5.70 -7.78
N LYS A 44 20.01 -6.71 -8.66
CA LYS A 44 18.96 -7.74 -8.77
C LYS A 44 18.75 -8.48 -7.46
N LYS A 45 19.81 -8.77 -6.71
CA LYS A 45 19.71 -9.39 -5.39
C LYS A 45 18.97 -8.50 -4.38
N GLU A 46 19.35 -7.23 -4.26
CA GLU A 46 18.68 -6.26 -3.38
C GLU A 46 17.19 -6.07 -3.74
N TRP A 47 16.88 -6.01 -5.03
CA TRP A 47 15.50 -5.93 -5.52
C TRP A 47 14.72 -7.22 -5.26
N SER A 48 15.36 -8.38 -5.42
CA SER A 48 14.77 -9.70 -5.14
C SER A 48 14.36 -9.83 -3.69
N GLU A 49 15.24 -9.46 -2.76
CA GLU A 49 14.99 -9.50 -1.32
C GLU A 49 13.91 -8.50 -0.90
N SER A 50 14.02 -7.25 -1.37
CA SER A 50 13.07 -6.19 -1.03
C SER A 50 11.66 -6.42 -1.58
N LEU A 51 11.54 -7.14 -2.69
CA LEU A 51 10.25 -7.37 -3.36
C LEU A 51 9.61 -8.73 -3.06
N LEU A 52 10.26 -9.57 -2.26
CA LEU A 52 9.82 -10.93 -1.96
C LEU A 52 8.39 -10.98 -1.39
N GLY A 53 8.03 -9.99 -0.56
CA GLY A 53 6.73 -9.91 0.13
C GLY A 53 5.56 -9.34 -0.70
N PHE A 54 5.76 -9.10 -1.99
CA PHE A 54 4.73 -8.58 -2.89
C PHE A 54 4.41 -9.59 -4.00
N ASP A 55 3.14 -9.66 -4.40
CA ASP A 55 2.68 -10.54 -5.48
C ASP A 55 2.91 -9.94 -6.87
N ASN A 56 2.89 -10.79 -7.90
CA ASN A 56 3.06 -10.37 -9.30
C ASN A 56 2.07 -9.29 -9.73
N SER A 57 0.84 -9.35 -9.21
CA SER A 57 -0.20 -8.36 -9.50
C SER A 57 0.11 -6.99 -8.89
N ILE A 58 0.82 -6.94 -7.75
CA ILE A 58 1.27 -5.69 -7.11
C ILE A 58 2.40 -5.07 -7.94
N LEU A 59 3.41 -5.85 -8.32
CA LEU A 59 4.53 -5.30 -9.13
C LEU A 59 4.07 -4.80 -10.50
N LYS A 60 3.12 -5.49 -11.13
CA LYS A 60 2.54 -5.05 -12.41
C LYS A 60 1.85 -3.69 -12.25
N GLU A 61 1.07 -3.50 -11.20
CA GLU A 61 0.41 -2.22 -10.92
C GLU A 61 1.42 -1.14 -10.54
N ALA A 62 2.41 -1.47 -9.71
CA ALA A 62 3.50 -0.56 -9.33
C ALA A 62 4.24 -0.06 -10.57
N LEU A 63 4.57 -0.94 -11.52
CA LEU A 63 5.23 -0.56 -12.76
C LEU A 63 4.37 0.37 -13.63
N VAL A 64 3.06 0.11 -13.72
CA VAL A 64 2.13 1.01 -14.44
C VAL A 64 2.13 2.39 -13.81
N ARG A 65 2.12 2.45 -12.48
CA ARG A 65 2.20 3.72 -11.74
C ARG A 65 3.54 4.42 -11.96
N THR A 66 4.66 3.71 -11.84
CA THR A 66 5.99 4.28 -12.10
C THR A 66 6.08 4.85 -13.51
N LYS A 67 5.59 4.14 -14.53
CA LYS A 67 5.58 4.63 -15.92
C LYS A 67 4.80 5.95 -16.07
N LYS A 68 3.75 6.15 -15.27
CA LYS A 68 2.92 7.34 -15.31
C LYS A 68 3.54 8.51 -14.55
N ASP A 69 4.14 8.22 -13.39
CA ASP A 69 4.52 9.24 -12.40
C ASP A 69 6.00 9.64 -12.50
N CYS A 70 6.87 8.76 -13.03
CA CYS A 70 8.32 8.95 -13.02
C CYS A 70 8.87 9.21 -14.43
N MET A 71 9.49 10.37 -14.64
CA MET A 71 10.24 10.65 -15.88
C MET A 71 11.59 9.92 -15.95
N PHE A 72 12.15 9.57 -14.79
CA PHE A 72 13.43 8.87 -14.65
C PHE A 72 13.21 7.51 -13.99
N PRO A 73 14.13 6.54 -14.16
CA PRO A 73 13.99 5.27 -13.48
C PRO A 73 13.89 5.42 -11.96
N PRO A 74 12.97 4.70 -11.30
CA PRO A 74 12.83 4.78 -9.86
C PRO A 74 14.04 4.13 -9.18
N ALA A 75 14.48 4.72 -8.07
CA ALA A 75 15.29 3.99 -7.11
C ALA A 75 14.46 2.88 -6.45
N LEU A 76 15.13 1.83 -5.95
CA LEU A 76 14.48 0.72 -5.26
C LEU A 76 13.51 1.16 -4.15
N PRO A 77 13.88 2.08 -3.23
CA PRO A 77 12.97 2.49 -2.16
C PRO A 77 11.66 3.08 -2.67
N LEU A 78 11.71 3.94 -3.69
CA LEU A 78 10.51 4.53 -4.29
C LEU A 78 9.62 3.46 -4.93
N PHE A 79 10.21 2.45 -5.57
CA PHE A 79 9.44 1.35 -6.14
C PHE A 79 8.78 0.48 -5.06
N VAL A 80 9.49 0.24 -3.95
CA VAL A 80 8.95 -0.45 -2.77
C VAL A 80 7.78 0.34 -2.17
N ASP A 81 7.87 1.67 -2.08
CA ASP A 81 6.78 2.52 -1.59
C ASP A 81 5.52 2.40 -2.45
N TYR A 82 5.67 2.32 -3.78
CA TYR A 82 4.55 2.03 -4.67
C TYR A 82 3.95 0.65 -4.37
N CYS A 83 4.78 -0.38 -4.22
CA CYS A 83 4.31 -1.73 -3.90
C CYS A 83 3.57 -1.75 -2.56
N GLN A 84 4.10 -1.08 -1.55
CA GLN A 84 3.52 -0.99 -0.20
C GLN A 84 2.19 -0.24 -0.22
N SER A 85 2.12 0.92 -0.89
CA SER A 85 0.87 1.67 -1.00
C SER A 85 -0.22 0.90 -1.76
N ILE A 86 0.14 0.11 -2.78
CA ILE A 86 -0.79 -0.79 -3.47
C ILE A 86 -1.25 -1.91 -2.53
N LYS A 87 -0.32 -2.55 -1.82
CA LYS A 87 -0.61 -3.61 -0.85
C LYS A 87 -1.57 -3.11 0.23
N SER A 88 -1.27 -1.98 0.85
CA SER A 88 -2.10 -1.35 1.89
C SER A 88 -3.51 -1.00 1.40
N ARG A 89 -3.68 -0.59 0.14
CA ARG A 89 -5.02 -0.34 -0.44
C ARG A 89 -5.81 -1.63 -0.68
N ARG A 90 -5.13 -2.74 -0.99
CA ARG A 90 -5.76 -4.04 -1.26
C ARG A 90 -6.06 -4.82 0.02
N THR A 91 -5.26 -4.63 1.06
CA THR A 91 -5.57 -5.18 2.38
C THR A 91 -6.79 -4.44 2.90
N PRO A 92 -7.94 -5.13 3.10
CA PRO A 92 -9.07 -4.49 3.73
C PRO A 92 -8.61 -3.93 5.07
N ASN A 93 -9.02 -2.69 5.36
CA ASN A 93 -8.82 -2.12 6.68
C ASN A 93 -9.74 -2.93 7.61
N ILE A 94 -9.22 -4.06 8.11
CA ILE A 94 -9.87 -4.82 9.16
C ILE A 94 -9.72 -3.92 10.38
N PHE A 95 -10.60 -2.93 10.50
CA PHE A 95 -11.05 -2.52 11.80
C PHE A 95 -11.53 -3.82 12.43
N LEU A 96 -10.69 -4.41 13.29
CA LEU A 96 -11.14 -5.37 14.26
C LEU A 96 -12.24 -4.62 14.98
N SER A 97 -13.49 -4.88 14.58
CA SER A 97 -14.64 -4.38 15.29
C SER A 97 -14.50 -5.00 16.66
N VAL A 98 -13.93 -4.25 17.60
CA VAL A 98 -13.94 -4.65 19.00
C VAL A 98 -15.40 -4.99 19.29
N PRO A 99 -15.70 -6.16 19.88
CA PRO A 99 -17.07 -6.55 20.19
C PRO A 99 -17.76 -5.36 20.85
N HIS A 100 -18.70 -4.74 20.14
CA HIS A 100 -19.35 -3.54 20.63
C HIS A 100 -20.26 -3.97 21.77
N THR A 101 -19.91 -3.61 22.99
CA THR A 101 -20.80 -3.75 24.13
C THR A 101 -21.77 -2.57 24.09
N PRO A 102 -23.07 -2.80 23.84
CA PRO A 102 -24.04 -1.72 23.88
C PRO A 102 -24.05 -1.11 25.29
N ALA A 103 -24.15 0.22 25.37
CA ALA A 103 -24.30 0.91 26.64
C ALA A 103 -25.62 0.50 27.33
N LYS A 104 -25.64 0.56 28.66
CA LYS A 104 -26.84 0.25 29.46
C LYS A 104 -28.04 1.10 28.99
N PRO A 105 -29.21 0.51 28.70
CA PRO A 105 -30.36 1.22 28.15
C PRO A 105 -30.80 2.43 28.97
N GLU A 106 -30.66 2.36 30.29
CA GLU A 106 -31.06 3.41 31.23
C GLU A 106 -30.18 4.65 31.05
N VAL A 107 -28.86 4.44 30.87
CA VAL A 107 -27.88 5.51 30.65
C VAL A 107 -28.09 6.16 29.29
N VAL A 108 -28.40 5.35 28.27
CA VAL A 108 -28.72 5.86 26.93
C VAL A 108 -29.95 6.75 26.98
N LYS A 109 -31.04 6.27 27.61
CA LYS A 109 -32.29 7.01 27.72
C LYS A 109 -32.11 8.33 28.47
N TYR A 110 -31.46 8.30 29.63
CA TYR A 110 -31.17 9.50 30.43
C TYR A 110 -30.43 10.57 29.62
N ASN A 111 -29.37 10.17 28.90
CA ASN A 111 -28.58 11.12 28.11
C ASN A 111 -29.37 11.66 26.90
N ILE A 112 -30.16 10.81 26.23
CA ILE A 112 -31.02 11.24 25.13
C ILE A 112 -32.07 12.26 25.62
N ASP A 113 -32.70 12.01 26.76
CA ASP A 113 -33.72 12.89 27.31
C ASP A 113 -33.10 14.24 27.73
N LYS A 114 -31.92 14.23 28.36
CA LYS A 114 -31.16 15.45 28.69
C LYS A 114 -30.77 16.26 27.44
N MET A 115 -30.38 15.59 26.35
CA MET A 115 -30.09 16.24 25.07
C MET A 115 -31.36 16.89 24.50
N LYS A 116 -32.49 16.20 24.52
CA LYS A 116 -33.79 16.74 24.05
C LYS A 116 -34.24 17.95 24.88
N GLU A 117 -34.10 17.90 26.20
CA GLU A 117 -34.40 19.04 27.08
C GLU A 117 -33.55 20.26 26.77
N SER A 118 -32.26 20.07 26.49
CA SER A 118 -31.35 21.16 26.15
C SER A 118 -31.71 21.82 24.81
N LEU A 119 -32.11 21.01 23.82
CA LEU A 119 -32.57 21.50 22.51
C LEU A 119 -33.90 22.25 22.60
N THR A 120 -34.81 21.79 23.46
CA THR A 120 -36.14 22.41 23.63
C THR A 120 -36.10 23.68 24.48
N LYS A 121 -35.21 23.77 25.49
CA LYS A 121 -35.00 25.00 26.29
C LYS A 121 -34.52 26.17 25.43
N GLY A 122 -33.53 25.95 24.54
CA GLY A 122 -33.04 27.00 23.63
C GLY A 122 -34.07 27.48 22.59
N THR A 123 -35.17 26.73 22.40
CA THR A 123 -36.27 27.13 21.50
C THR A 123 -37.32 27.99 22.23
N LYS A 124 -37.42 27.90 23.56
CA LYS A 124 -38.36 28.71 24.36
C LYS A 124 -37.83 30.12 24.64
N GLU A 125 -36.51 30.29 24.83
CA GLU A 125 -35.91 31.62 25.04
C GLU A 125 -35.94 32.52 23.79
N LYS A 126 -36.02 31.94 22.59
CA LYS A 126 -36.13 32.69 21.32
C LYS A 126 -37.56 33.08 20.92
N LYS A 127 -38.58 32.72 21.72
CA LYS A 127 -40.00 33.00 21.41
C LYS A 127 -40.63 34.09 22.28
N THR A 128 -39.87 34.72 23.17
CA THR A 128 -40.32 35.89 23.93
C THR A 128 -39.80 37.15 23.25
N CYS A 129 -40.50 37.59 22.20
CA CYS A 129 -40.52 38.98 21.74
C CYS A 129 -41.83 39.60 22.21
#